data_AF-B0DL62-F1
#
_entry.id   AF-B0DL62-F1
#
_cell.length_a   1.000
_cell.length_b   1.000
_cell.length_c   1.000
_cell.angle_alpha   90.00
_cell.angle_beta   90.00
_cell.angle_gamma   90.00
#
_symmetry.space_group_name_H-M   'P 1'
#
loop_
_entity.id
_entity.type
_entity.pdbx_description
1 polymer ?
#
loop_
_entity_poly.entity_id
_entity_poly.type
_entity_poly.pdbx_seq_one_letter_code
_entity_poly.pdbx_strand_id
1 'polypeptide(L)'
;MPYDQWIILVQMGEIVTSADFRTAVLSKDQFSSALRAVCVDEAHCISLWGGSFRPDYAGLGVLRGRFPKNVPFVVASATLPHHVLNDVRHKLQLGSDTKMVQLTNARPNVALSVQKMKHSEETKGDIRFLSHQASSAVRRRPSEKTRKISSVRG
;
A
#
# COMPACT_ATOMS: atom_id res chain seq x y z
N MET A 1 -31.13 7.83 8.31
CA MET A 1 -29.71 7.66 8.69
C MET A 1 -29.03 9.00 8.43
N PRO A 2 -28.40 9.67 9.41
CA PRO A 2 -27.76 10.94 9.11
C PRO A 2 -26.52 10.69 8.24
N TYR A 3 -26.40 11.45 7.17
CA TYR A 3 -25.43 11.28 6.08
C TYR A 3 -24.00 11.75 6.41
N ASP A 4 -23.75 12.18 7.65
CA ASP A 4 -22.48 12.73 8.08
C ASP A 4 -21.68 11.69 8.89
N GLN A 5 -21.15 10.66 8.22
CA GLN A 5 -20.21 9.71 8.82
C GLN A 5 -18.90 9.72 8.04
N TRP A 6 -17.77 9.84 8.74
CA TRP A 6 -16.45 9.92 8.11
C TRP A 6 -15.62 8.67 8.41
N ILE A 7 -14.96 8.16 7.39
CA ILE A 7 -13.91 7.15 7.49
C ILE A 7 -12.64 7.77 6.93
N ILE A 8 -11.55 7.77 7.70
CA ILE A 8 -10.25 8.26 7.23
C ILE A 8 -9.47 7.07 6.67
N LEU A 9 -9.15 7.15 5.38
CA LEU A 9 -8.17 6.26 4.75
C LEU A 9 -6.81 6.97 4.74
N VAL A 10 -5.85 6.45 5.49
CA VAL A 10 -4.49 6.98 5.53
C VAL A 10 -3.65 6.24 4.50
N GLN A 11 -3.51 6.85 3.33
CA GLN A 11 -2.67 6.37 2.23
C GLN A 11 -1.43 7.26 1.98
N MET A 12 -1.45 8.49 2.48
CA MET A 12 -0.29 9.38 2.57
C MET A 12 -0.16 9.88 4.02
N GLY A 13 0.76 9.30 4.79
CA GLY A 13 0.93 9.62 6.22
C GLY A 13 1.32 11.07 6.52
N GLU A 14 1.88 11.79 5.55
CA GLU A 14 2.32 13.18 5.72
C GLU A 14 1.13 14.15 5.96
N ILE A 15 0.07 14.06 5.15
CA ILE A 15 -1.06 14.99 5.23
C ILE A 15 -1.78 14.83 6.57
N VAL A 16 -2.03 13.60 7.01
CA VAL A 16 -2.82 13.34 8.23
C VAL A 16 -2.08 13.73 9.51
N THR A 17 -0.76 13.80 9.47
CA THR A 17 0.06 14.18 10.63
C THR A 17 0.34 15.68 10.69
N SER A 18 0.13 16.41 9.59
CA SER A 18 0.36 17.86 9.47
C SER A 18 -0.45 18.72 10.44
N ALA A 19 0.09 19.91 10.73
CA ALA A 19 -0.60 20.91 11.56
C ALA A 19 -1.84 21.47 10.86
N ASP A 20 -1.82 21.56 9.53
CA ASP A 20 -2.94 22.07 8.73
C ASP A 20 -4.12 21.12 8.78
N PHE A 21 -3.90 19.82 8.61
CA PHE A 21 -4.96 18.82 8.77
C PHE A 21 -5.53 18.83 10.19
N ARG A 22 -4.67 18.98 11.20
CA ARG A 22 -5.12 19.12 12.58
C ARG A 22 -6.06 20.32 12.76
N THR A 23 -5.68 21.48 12.23
CA THR A 23 -6.43 22.72 12.42
C THR A 23 -7.68 22.80 11.54
N ALA A 24 -7.63 22.25 10.33
CA ALA A 24 -8.73 22.34 9.36
C ALA A 24 -9.76 21.21 9.51
N VAL A 25 -9.37 20.07 10.11
CA VAL A 25 -10.20 18.85 10.19
C VAL A 25 -10.34 18.36 11.62
N LEU A 26 -9.23 18.07 12.32
CA LEU A 26 -9.30 17.42 13.64
C LEU A 26 -9.89 18.31 14.74
N SER A 27 -9.76 19.63 14.61
CA SER A 27 -10.32 20.62 15.54
C SER A 27 -11.84 20.76 15.44
N LYS A 28 -12.47 20.22 14.39
CA LYS A 28 -13.91 20.36 14.16
C LYS A 28 -14.69 19.29 14.92
N ASP A 29 -15.54 19.70 15.85
CA ASP A 29 -16.39 18.79 16.63
C ASP A 29 -17.29 17.91 15.76
N GLN A 30 -17.81 18.48 14.66
CA GLN A 30 -18.61 17.73 13.69
C GLN A 30 -17.82 16.56 13.08
N PHE A 31 -16.54 16.76 12.81
CA PHE A 31 -15.69 15.69 12.28
C PHE A 31 -15.41 14.63 13.35
N SER A 32 -14.98 15.06 14.53
CA SER A 32 -14.61 14.17 15.64
C SER A 32 -15.77 13.27 16.07
N SER A 33 -16.99 13.83 16.18
CA SER A 33 -18.21 13.09 16.54
C SER A 33 -18.70 12.12 15.45
N ALA A 34 -18.34 12.38 14.19
CA ALA A 34 -18.76 11.57 13.06
C ALA A 34 -17.69 10.56 12.58
N LEU A 35 -16.47 10.61 13.13
CA LEU A 35 -15.38 9.69 12.78
C LEU A 35 -15.70 8.26 13.23
N ARG A 36 -15.65 7.30 12.30
CA ARG A 36 -16.01 5.89 12.57
C ARG A 36 -14.85 4.92 12.55
N ALA A 37 -13.80 5.19 11.78
CA ALA A 37 -12.62 4.34 11.73
C ALA A 37 -11.43 5.09 11.12
N VAL A 38 -10.23 4.65 11.48
CA VAL A 38 -8.98 5.02 10.84
C VAL A 38 -8.40 3.77 10.18
N CYS A 39 -8.21 3.80 8.87
CA CYS A 39 -7.61 2.70 8.13
C CYS A 39 -6.20 3.09 7.70
N VAL A 40 -5.20 2.28 8.08
CA VAL A 40 -3.82 2.39 7.61
C VAL A 40 -3.60 1.28 6.59
N ASP A 41 -3.47 1.68 5.32
CA ASP A 41 -3.14 0.75 4.23
C ASP A 41 -1.63 0.64 4.05
N GLU A 42 -1.16 -0.45 3.43
CA GLU A 42 0.26 -0.74 3.21
C GLU A 42 1.13 -0.61 4.46
N ALA A 43 0.62 -1.13 5.59
CA ALA A 43 1.22 -0.95 6.92
C ALA A 43 2.67 -1.45 7.03
N HIS A 44 3.12 -2.29 6.09
CA HIS A 44 4.53 -2.67 5.99
C HIS A 44 5.47 -1.46 5.81
N CYS A 45 4.99 -0.35 5.25
CA CYS A 45 5.74 0.90 5.07
C CYS A 45 6.15 1.56 6.40
N ILE A 46 5.52 1.22 7.52
CA ILE A 46 5.85 1.74 8.86
C ILE A 46 7.18 1.18 9.37
N SER A 47 7.55 -0.03 8.93
CA SER A 47 8.77 -0.70 9.36
C SER A 47 9.92 -0.50 8.39
N LEU A 48 11.10 -0.23 8.93
CA LEU A 48 12.35 -0.22 8.13
C LEU A 48 12.62 -1.57 7.47
N TRP A 49 12.16 -2.65 8.11
CA TRP A 49 12.32 -4.02 7.63
C TRP A 49 11.19 -4.47 6.68
N GLY A 50 10.24 -3.58 6.37
CA GLY A 50 9.10 -3.86 5.50
C GLY A 50 9.39 -3.76 3.99
N GLY A 51 10.63 -3.52 3.59
CA GLY A 51 11.05 -3.46 2.18
C GLY A 51 10.63 -2.20 1.41
N SER A 52 9.76 -1.36 1.97
CA SER A 52 9.28 -0.11 1.36
C SER A 52 8.98 0.96 2.42
N PHE A 53 9.94 1.19 3.32
CA PHE A 53 9.79 2.10 4.44
C PHE A 53 9.45 3.54 4.01
N ARG A 54 8.48 4.15 4.71
CA ARG A 54 8.12 5.57 4.58
C ARG A 54 8.25 6.25 5.94
N PRO A 55 9.16 7.23 6.10
CA PRO A 55 9.34 7.95 7.36
C PRO A 55 8.04 8.52 7.93
N ASP A 56 7.18 9.09 7.08
CA ASP A 56 5.89 9.69 7.50
C ASP A 56 4.92 8.67 8.09
N TYR A 57 5.05 7.40 7.71
CA TYR A 57 4.24 6.31 8.25
C TYR A 57 4.67 5.93 9.67
N ALA A 58 5.96 6.10 10.02
CA ALA A 58 6.47 5.79 11.35
C ALA A 58 5.82 6.66 12.44
N GLY A 59 5.42 7.88 12.09
CA GLY A 59 4.78 8.83 13.01
C GLY A 59 3.28 8.60 13.23
N LEU A 60 2.64 7.66 12.51
CA LEU A 60 1.18 7.48 12.54
C LEU A 60 0.62 7.06 13.91
N GLY A 61 1.45 6.52 14.80
CA GLY A 61 1.04 6.23 16.18
C GLY A 61 0.50 7.45 16.93
N VAL A 62 0.97 8.67 16.59
CA VAL A 62 0.49 9.92 17.22
C VAL A 62 -1.01 10.14 17.02
N LEU A 63 -1.58 9.58 15.95
CA LEU A 63 -2.99 9.72 15.64
C LEU A 63 -3.90 9.09 16.70
N ARG A 64 -3.43 8.04 17.42
CA ARG A 64 -4.20 7.44 18.52
C ARG A 64 -4.43 8.40 19.68
N GLY A 65 -3.51 9.34 19.91
CA GLY A 65 -3.69 10.40 20.90
C GLY A 65 -4.53 11.58 20.41
N ARG A 66 -4.72 11.70 19.09
CA ARG A 66 -5.45 12.82 18.46
C ARG A 66 -6.91 12.49 18.15
N PHE A 67 -7.23 11.22 17.92
CA PHE A 67 -8.59 10.77 17.64
C PHE A 67 -9.32 10.32 18.92
N PRO A 68 -10.67 10.34 18.92
CA PRO A 68 -11.44 9.80 20.04
C PRO A 68 -11.10 8.33 20.30
N LYS A 69 -11.01 7.95 21.59
CA LYS A 69 -10.56 6.62 22.02
C LYS A 69 -11.45 5.47 21.54
N ASN A 70 -12.71 5.74 21.24
CA ASN A 70 -13.68 4.77 20.74
C ASN A 70 -13.57 4.51 19.22
N VAL A 71 -12.71 5.24 18.51
CA VAL A 71 -12.52 5.05 17.06
C VAL A 71 -11.56 3.87 16.82
N PRO A 72 -12.00 2.80 16.13
CA PRO A 72 -11.15 1.67 15.80
C PRO A 72 -10.09 2.05 14.76
N PHE A 73 -8.92 1.43 14.91
CA PHE A 73 -7.85 1.45 13.91
C PHE A 73 -7.84 0.11 13.18
N VAL A 74 -7.97 0.17 11.86
CA VAL A 74 -7.84 -0.97 10.95
C VAL A 74 -6.51 -0.86 10.25
N VAL A 75 -5.71 -1.92 10.29
CA VAL A 75 -4.36 -1.94 9.72
C VAL A 75 -4.31 -3.06 8.69
N ALA A 76 -4.04 -2.70 7.44
CA ALA A 76 -4.04 -3.61 6.31
C ALA A 76 -2.66 -3.65 5.64
N SER A 77 -2.24 -4.84 5.23
CA SER A 77 -1.06 -5.06 4.38
C SER A 77 -1.15 -6.43 3.75
N ALA A 78 -0.74 -6.55 2.48
CA ALA A 78 -0.62 -7.85 1.81
C ALA A 78 0.60 -8.65 2.32
N THR A 79 1.65 -7.95 2.72
CA THR A 79 2.92 -8.54 3.17
C THR A 79 3.24 -8.04 4.56
N LEU A 80 3.27 -8.94 5.55
CA LEU A 80 3.56 -8.55 6.93
C LEU A 80 4.24 -9.70 7.71
N PRO A 81 5.55 -9.96 7.47
CA PRO A 81 6.31 -10.93 8.25
C PRO A 81 6.23 -10.65 9.74
N HIS A 82 6.36 -11.67 10.59
CA HIS A 82 6.18 -11.52 12.06
C HIS A 82 7.00 -10.38 12.68
N HIS A 83 8.26 -10.18 12.26
CA HIS A 83 9.08 -9.09 12.77
C HIS A 83 8.56 -7.70 12.36
N VAL A 84 8.08 -7.55 11.11
CA VAL A 84 7.43 -6.32 10.62
C VAL A 84 6.12 -6.09 11.36
N LEU A 85 5.31 -7.12 11.55
CA LEU A 85 4.06 -7.05 12.30
C LEU A 85 4.29 -6.56 13.75
N ASN A 86 5.34 -7.05 14.41
CA ASN A 86 5.69 -6.61 15.76
C ASN A 86 6.10 -5.12 15.79
N ASP A 87 6.90 -4.67 14.80
CA ASP A 87 7.28 -3.27 14.67
C ASP A 87 6.06 -2.36 14.38
N VAL A 88 5.16 -2.80 13.50
CA VAL A 88 3.88 -2.11 13.22
C VAL A 88 3.01 -2.02 14.47
N ARG A 89 2.86 -3.12 15.21
CA ARG A 89 2.12 -3.14 16.48
C ARG A 89 2.67 -2.14 17.47
N HIS A 90 4.00 -2.10 17.62
CA HIS A 90 4.67 -1.18 18.52
C HIS A 90 4.49 0.28 18.09
N LYS A 91 4.80 0.61 16.83
CA LYS A 91 4.73 1.99 16.30
C LYS A 91 3.31 2.56 16.23
N LEU A 92 2.32 1.74 15.89
CA LEU A 92 0.91 2.15 15.91
C LEU A 92 0.24 1.99 17.28
N GLN A 93 0.98 1.56 18.30
CA GLN A 93 0.48 1.34 19.65
C GLN A 93 -0.78 0.46 19.67
N LEU A 94 -0.74 -0.64 18.91
CA LEU A 94 -1.84 -1.61 18.84
C LEU A 94 -1.87 -2.41 20.15
N GLY A 95 -3.05 -2.49 20.78
CA GLY A 95 -3.25 -3.24 22.01
C GLY A 95 -3.02 -4.74 21.82
N SER A 96 -2.71 -5.45 22.91
CA SER A 96 -2.54 -6.91 22.91
C SER A 96 -3.81 -7.66 22.52
N ASP A 97 -4.97 -7.03 22.69
CA ASP A 97 -6.31 -7.49 22.31
C ASP A 97 -6.64 -7.28 20.82
N THR A 98 -5.74 -6.66 20.05
CA THR A 98 -5.94 -6.38 18.62
C THR A 98 -6.18 -7.68 17.85
N LYS A 99 -7.39 -7.80 17.29
CA LYS A 99 -7.80 -8.93 16.46
C LYS A 99 -6.96 -8.98 15.19
N MET A 100 -6.52 -10.18 14.85
CA MET A 100 -5.69 -10.43 13.67
C MET A 100 -6.45 -11.33 12.70
N VAL A 101 -6.56 -10.88 11.46
CA VAL A 101 -7.12 -11.66 10.35
C VAL A 101 -6.00 -11.88 9.36
N GLN A 102 -5.59 -13.15 9.20
CA GLN A 102 -4.54 -13.54 8.27
C GLN A 102 -5.11 -14.58 7.31
N LEU A 103 -5.00 -14.31 6.02
CA LEU A 103 -5.48 -15.19 4.97
C LEU A 103 -4.30 -15.70 4.14
N THR A 104 -4.50 -16.85 3.49
CA THR A 104 -3.54 -17.37 2.52
C THR A 104 -3.57 -16.52 1.24
N ASN A 105 -2.42 -16.40 0.58
CA ASN A 105 -2.31 -15.82 -0.76
C ASN A 105 -2.58 -16.85 -1.88
N ALA A 106 -3.01 -18.07 -1.53
CA ALA A 106 -3.30 -19.12 -2.49
C ALA A 106 -4.36 -18.68 -3.51
N ARG A 107 -4.04 -18.82 -4.80
CA ARG A 107 -4.94 -18.53 -5.92
C ARG A 107 -5.17 -19.81 -6.73
N PRO A 108 -6.17 -20.64 -6.38
CA PRO A 108 -6.41 -21.92 -7.06
C PRO A 108 -6.75 -21.76 -8.55
N ASN A 109 -7.14 -20.55 -8.96
CA ASN A 109 -7.40 -20.16 -10.34
C ASN A 109 -6.17 -19.57 -11.07
N VAL A 110 -4.98 -19.60 -10.48
CA VAL A 110 -3.73 -19.15 -11.11
C VAL A 110 -2.80 -20.35 -11.30
N ALA A 111 -2.60 -20.75 -12.55
CA ALA A 111 -1.64 -21.79 -12.91
C ALA A 111 -0.22 -21.22 -13.00
N LEU A 112 0.73 -21.85 -12.31
CA LEU A 112 2.16 -21.54 -12.42
C LEU A 112 2.79 -22.48 -13.45
N SER A 113 3.55 -21.94 -14.40
CA SER A 113 4.27 -22.69 -15.43
C SER A 113 5.71 -22.20 -15.51
N VAL A 114 6.67 -23.13 -15.58
CA VAL A 114 8.09 -22.85 -15.69
C VAL A 114 8.61 -23.51 -16.96
N GLN A 115 9.23 -22.72 -17.85
CA GLN A 115 9.79 -23.22 -19.10
C GLN A 115 11.23 -22.73 -19.24
N LYS A 116 12.11 -23.60 -19.75
CA LYS A 116 13.49 -23.23 -20.07
C LYS A 116 13.47 -22.35 -21.33
N MET A 117 14.15 -21.21 -21.28
CA MET A 117 14.35 -20.37 -22.46
C MET A 117 15.23 -21.10 -23.47
N LYS A 118 14.76 -21.18 -24.72
CA LYS A 118 15.43 -21.89 -25.83
C LYS A 118 15.82 -20.95 -26.97
N HIS A 119 15.21 -19.77 -27.02
CA HIS A 119 15.45 -18.78 -28.07
C HIS A 119 16.12 -17.53 -27.51
N SER A 120 16.79 -16.76 -28.37
CA SER A 120 17.32 -15.45 -28.00
C SER A 120 16.18 -14.50 -27.64
N GLU A 121 16.45 -13.54 -26.74
CA GLU A 121 15.47 -12.53 -26.33
C GLU A 121 14.91 -11.73 -27.52
N GLU A 122 15.74 -11.48 -28.54
CA GLU A 122 15.35 -10.75 -29.75
C GLU A 122 14.23 -11.45 -30.52
N THR A 123 14.28 -12.80 -30.58
CA THR A 123 13.30 -13.59 -31.34
C THR A 123 11.96 -13.67 -30.61
N LYS A 124 11.94 -13.45 -29.28
CA LYS A 124 10.77 -13.66 -28.39
C LYS A 124 10.09 -15.02 -28.60
N GLY A 125 10.85 -16.00 -29.06
CA GLY A 125 10.32 -17.27 -29.54
C GLY A 125 9.56 -18.04 -28.47
N ASP A 126 10.10 -18.01 -27.24
CA ASP A 126 9.58 -18.72 -26.08
C ASP A 126 8.29 -18.12 -25.50
N ILE A 127 7.96 -16.86 -25.82
CA ILE A 127 6.77 -16.16 -25.30
C ILE A 127 5.68 -15.96 -26.37
N ARG A 128 5.85 -16.52 -27.58
CA ARG A 128 4.87 -16.37 -28.68
C ARG A 128 3.46 -16.82 -28.31
N PHE A 129 3.34 -17.81 -27.43
CA PHE A 129 2.04 -18.28 -26.93
C PHE A 129 1.24 -17.19 -26.19
N LEU A 130 1.91 -16.19 -25.60
CA LEU A 130 1.25 -15.06 -24.93
C LEU A 130 0.64 -14.07 -25.93
N SER A 131 1.22 -13.93 -27.12
CA SER A 131 0.75 -12.99 -28.14
C SER A 131 -0.56 -13.44 -28.80
N HIS A 132 -0.80 -14.75 -28.91
CA HIS A 132 -2.04 -15.28 -29.48
C HIS A 132 -3.24 -15.21 -28.52
N GLN A 133 -3.03 -14.91 -27.24
CA GLN A 133 -4.11 -14.73 -26.25
C GLN A 133 -4.37 -13.27 -25.86
N ALA A 134 -3.60 -12.33 -26.41
CA ALA A 134 -3.61 -10.91 -26.01
C ALA A 134 -4.78 -10.07 -26.57
N SER A 135 -5.92 -10.68 -26.93
CA SER A 135 -7.15 -9.94 -27.27
C SER A 135 -7.99 -9.56 -26.05
N SER A 136 -7.63 -10.04 -24.84
CA SER A 136 -8.29 -9.59 -23.61
C SER A 136 -7.29 -8.92 -22.66
N ALA A 137 -7.42 -7.59 -22.56
CA ALA A 137 -6.96 -6.75 -21.46
C ALA A 137 -5.45 -6.73 -21.14
N VAL A 138 -4.63 -6.12 -22.01
CA VAL A 138 -3.37 -5.50 -21.57
C VAL A 138 -3.32 -4.05 -22.06
N ARG A 139 -3.79 -3.12 -21.23
CA ARG A 139 -3.58 -1.67 -21.44
C ARG A 139 -2.19 -1.32 -20.89
N ARG A 140 -1.19 -1.22 -21.77
CA ARG A 140 0.17 -0.76 -21.40
C ARG A 140 0.18 0.76 -21.23
N ARG A 141 0.77 1.26 -20.14
CA ARG A 141 1.27 2.65 -20.06
C ARG A 141 2.66 2.72 -20.71
N PRO A 142 3.01 3.78 -21.45
CA PRO A 142 4.34 3.90 -22.04
C PRO A 142 5.37 4.18 -20.95
N SER A 143 6.45 3.40 -20.89
CA SER A 143 7.64 3.73 -20.11
C SER A 143 8.66 4.38 -21.04
N GLU A 144 8.99 5.61 -20.71
CA GLU A 144 10.07 6.42 -21.25
C GLU A 144 11.43 5.78 -20.93
N LYS A 145 12.24 5.47 -21.97
CA LYS A 145 13.68 5.19 -21.83
C LYS A 145 14.43 5.60 -23.09
N THR A 146 15.15 6.71 -22.96
CA THR A 146 16.58 6.87 -23.25
C THR A 146 17.09 6.30 -24.59
N ARG A 147 17.48 7.19 -25.52
CA ARG A 147 18.49 6.87 -26.54
C ARG A 147 19.72 7.76 -26.38
N LYS A 148 20.85 7.06 -26.23
CA LYS A 148 22.22 7.56 -26.20
C LYS A 148 22.64 8.13 -27.56
N ILE A 149 23.43 9.19 -27.45
CA ILE A 149 24.53 9.70 -28.28
C ILE A 149 25.08 8.67 -29.31
N SER A 150 25.21 9.10 -30.56
CA SER A 150 26.23 8.62 -31.51
C SER A 150 26.71 9.78 -32.37
N SER A 151 28.03 10.02 -32.36
CA SER A 151 28.73 10.86 -33.34
C SER A 151 28.82 10.13 -34.69
N VAL A 152 28.99 10.87 -35.79
CA VAL A 152 30.20 10.91 -36.65
C VAL A 152 29.90 11.84 -37.85
N ARG A 153 30.93 12.57 -38.26
CA ARG A 153 31.02 13.56 -39.33
C ARG A 153 30.59 13.06 -40.72
N GLY A 154 30.12 14.02 -41.52
CA GLY A 154 30.14 14.07 -42.98
C GLY A 154 29.91 15.53 -43.36
#